data_AF-A0A5C5XDR8-F1
#
_entry.id   AF-A0A5C5XDR8-F1
#
_cell.length_a   1.000
_cell.length_b   1.000
_cell.length_c   1.000
_cell.angle_alpha   90.00
_cell.angle_beta   90.00
_cell.angle_gamma   90.00
#
_symmetry.space_group_name_H-M   'P 1'
#
loop_
_entity.id
_entity.type
_entity.pdbx_description
1 polymer ?
#
loop_
_entity_poly.entity_id
_entity_poly.type
_entity_poly.pdbx_seq_one_letter_code
_entity_poly.pdbx_strand_id
1 'polypeptide(L)'
;MRKYAGENGIAIVEEYIDVETAKAAGRTGFNDMVEFFEKQAKIKDDDRRCNTILVEKTDRLYRNLKDYVTLDELGVIIHFVKENFVLSPDSHTSELFMHGIKVLMARQYVDNLSEEVKKGMLEKAEQGIWPSKAPLGYLNVEGPNKK
;
A
#
# COMPACT_ATOMS: atom_id res chain seq x y z
N MET A 1 2.56 13.82 8.05
CA MET A 1 3.95 13.35 8.04
C MET A 1 4.94 14.39 8.56
N ARG A 2 5.07 15.58 7.94
CA ARG A 2 6.05 16.61 8.36
C ARG A 2 5.97 17.04 9.83
N LYS A 3 4.75 17.19 10.37
CA LYS A 3 4.55 17.49 11.80
C LYS A 3 5.06 16.39 12.72
N TYR A 4 4.72 15.13 12.42
CA TYR A 4 5.18 13.96 13.17
C TYR A 4 6.72 13.80 13.08
N ALA A 5 7.31 14.06 11.92
CA ALA A 5 8.76 14.05 11.76
C ALA A 5 9.45 15.09 12.65
N GLY A 6 8.92 16.33 12.68
CA GLY A 6 9.43 17.39 13.56
C GLY A 6 9.28 17.08 15.06
N GLU A 7 8.17 16.47 15.46
CA GLU A 7 7.90 16.08 16.85
C GLU A 7 8.81 14.94 17.33
N ASN A 8 9.21 14.02 16.43
CA ASN A 8 10.06 12.88 16.75
C ASN A 8 11.56 13.13 16.43
N GLY A 9 11.93 14.35 16.04
CA GLY A 9 13.32 14.69 15.69
C GLY A 9 13.85 13.96 14.45
N ILE A 10 12.97 13.51 13.56
CA ILE A 10 13.35 12.75 12.36
C ILE A 10 13.60 13.73 11.20
N ALA A 11 14.81 13.72 10.66
CA ALA A 11 15.16 14.47 9.46
C ALA A 11 14.63 13.77 8.20
N ILE A 12 13.88 14.52 7.37
CA ILE A 12 13.38 14.01 6.09
C ILE A 12 14.49 14.17 5.05
N VAL A 13 15.03 13.05 4.57
CA VAL A 13 16.11 13.02 3.56
C VAL A 13 15.52 13.09 2.14
N GLU A 14 14.51 12.27 1.87
CA GLU A 14 13.88 12.09 0.55
C GLU A 14 12.36 11.88 0.77
N GLU A 15 11.53 12.27 -0.21
CA GLU A 15 10.08 12.08 -0.19
C GLU A 15 9.63 11.37 -1.47
N TYR A 16 9.12 10.14 -1.33
CA TYR A 16 8.67 9.32 -2.46
C TYR A 16 7.14 9.33 -2.54
N ILE A 17 6.61 9.60 -3.73
CA ILE A 17 5.16 9.67 -3.98
C ILE A 17 4.81 8.74 -5.14
N ASP A 18 3.97 7.74 -4.87
CA ASP A 18 3.36 6.90 -5.90
C ASP A 18 1.99 7.47 -6.30
N VAL A 19 1.82 7.78 -7.58
CA VAL A 19 0.55 8.24 -8.13
C VAL A 19 -0.23 7.05 -8.71
N GLU A 20 -1.29 6.63 -8.03
CA GLU A 20 -2.25 5.66 -8.58
C GLU A 20 -3.11 6.32 -9.66
N THR A 21 -2.65 6.33 -10.90
CA THR A 21 -3.52 6.66 -12.03
C THR A 21 -4.10 5.39 -12.65
N ALA A 22 -5.38 5.43 -13.03
CA ALA A 22 -6.11 4.31 -13.63
C ALA A 22 -5.52 3.76 -14.95
N LYS A 23 -4.43 4.36 -15.48
CA LYS A 23 -3.81 3.99 -16.76
C LYS A 23 -2.39 3.43 -16.63
N ALA A 24 -1.70 3.64 -15.51
CA ALA A 24 -0.37 3.07 -15.30
C ALA A 24 -0.17 2.82 -13.81
N ALA A 25 0.04 1.56 -13.45
CA ALA A 25 0.48 1.15 -12.12
C ALA A 25 1.96 1.54 -11.94
N GLY A 26 2.24 2.83 -11.80
CA GLY A 26 3.59 3.32 -11.51
C GLY A 26 3.88 3.16 -10.03
N ARG A 27 4.64 2.13 -9.65
CA ARG A 27 5.30 1.99 -8.33
C ARG A 27 6.72 2.55 -8.37
N THR A 28 6.95 3.57 -9.18
CA THR A 28 8.29 4.12 -9.38
C THR A 28 8.81 4.69 -8.06
N GLY A 29 7.98 5.38 -7.28
CA GLY A 29 8.38 5.91 -5.98
C GLY A 29 8.72 4.81 -4.97
N PHE A 30 7.94 3.73 -4.91
CA PHE A 30 8.27 2.59 -4.04
C PHE A 30 9.58 1.90 -4.46
N ASN A 31 9.79 1.68 -5.76
CA ASN A 31 11.01 1.04 -6.26
C ASN A 31 12.24 1.92 -6.03
N ASP A 32 12.14 3.22 -6.28
CA ASP A 32 13.21 4.19 -6.04
C ASP A 32 13.57 4.24 -4.54
N MET A 33 12.55 4.19 -3.66
CA MET A 33 12.73 4.10 -2.22
C MET A 33 13.47 2.81 -1.82
N VAL A 34 13.10 1.66 -2.37
CA VAL A 34 13.78 0.38 -2.10
C VAL A 34 15.25 0.44 -2.56
N GLU A 35 15.50 0.95 -3.76
CA GLU A 35 16.87 1.10 -4.29
C GLU A 35 17.71 2.06 -3.42
N PHE A 36 17.10 3.12 -2.89
CA PHE A 36 17.73 4.00 -1.92
C PHE A 36 18.14 3.23 -0.66
N PHE A 37 17.24 2.45 -0.05
CA PHE A 37 17.57 1.67 1.15
C PHE A 37 18.61 0.57 0.88
N GLU A 38 18.61 -0.05 -0.29
CA GLU A 38 19.66 -0.99 -0.69
C GLU A 38 21.04 -0.32 -0.77
N LYS A 39 21.11 0.92 -1.26
CA LYS A 39 22.36 1.71 -1.26
C LYS A 39 22.78 2.07 0.17
N GLN A 40 21.82 2.47 1.01
CA GLN A 40 22.07 2.78 2.42
C GLN A 40 22.55 1.56 3.22
N ALA A 41 22.02 0.37 2.94
CA ALA A 41 22.43 -0.87 3.59
C ALA A 41 23.90 -1.27 3.31
N LYS A 42 24.52 -0.75 2.25
CA LYS A 42 25.95 -0.97 1.93
C LYS A 42 26.89 -0.05 2.69
N ILE A 43 26.37 1.00 3.34
CA ILE A 43 27.16 1.94 4.13
C ILE A 43 27.50 1.28 5.47
N LYS A 44 28.79 1.23 5.81
CA LYS A 44 29.29 0.61 7.06
C LYS A 44 29.18 1.51 8.29
N ASP A 45 28.95 2.80 8.07
CA ASP A 45 28.84 3.82 9.11
C ASP A 45 27.37 3.97 9.51
N ASP A 46 27.01 3.46 10.69
CA ASP A 46 25.64 3.38 11.18
C ASP A 46 25.05 4.79 11.44
N ASP A 47 25.89 5.75 11.85
CA ASP A 47 25.48 7.14 12.12
C ASP A 47 25.09 7.91 10.85
N ARG A 48 25.49 7.41 9.67
CA ARG A 48 25.17 8.03 8.37
C ARG A 48 24.11 7.27 7.57
N ARG A 49 23.70 6.10 8.06
CA ARG A 49 22.73 5.26 7.36
C ARG A 49 21.32 5.74 7.65
N CYS A 50 20.55 5.98 6.59
CA CYS A 50 19.10 6.12 6.74
C CYS A 50 18.46 4.72 6.81
N ASN A 51 17.79 4.40 7.91
CA ASN A 51 17.10 3.13 8.12
C ASN A 51 15.60 3.29 8.43
N THR A 52 15.07 4.52 8.41
CA THR A 52 13.71 4.82 8.89
C THR A 52 12.80 5.27 7.75
N ILE A 53 11.62 4.67 7.66
CA ILE A 53 10.55 5.00 6.73
C ILE A 53 9.39 5.63 7.51
N LEU A 54 8.90 6.76 7.04
CA LEU A 54 7.62 7.32 7.49
C LEU A 54 6.56 7.08 6.44
N VAL A 55 5.46 6.44 6.85
CA VAL A 55 4.30 6.21 5.99
C VAL A 55 3.01 6.57 6.72
N GLU A 56 1.97 6.89 5.97
CA GLU A 56 0.69 7.26 6.56
C GLU A 56 0.05 6.07 7.30
N LYS A 57 -0.04 4.91 6.62
CA LYS A 57 -0.77 3.71 7.05
C LYS A 57 -0.39 2.50 6.20
N THR A 58 -0.69 1.31 6.68
CA THR A 58 -0.21 0.01 6.15
C THR A 58 -0.60 -0.20 4.68
N ASP A 59 -1.80 0.19 4.27
CA ASP A 59 -2.31 0.03 2.89
C ASP A 59 -1.57 0.86 1.85
N ARG A 60 -0.83 1.89 2.26
CA ARG A 60 -0.03 2.74 1.37
C ARG A 60 1.38 2.20 1.14
N LEU A 61 1.85 1.31 2.02
CA LEU A 61 3.19 0.74 1.93
C LEU A 61 3.19 -0.63 1.24
N TYR A 62 2.26 -1.51 1.66
CA TYR A 62 2.21 -2.88 1.17
C TYR A 62 0.97 -3.07 0.29
N ARG A 63 1.16 -3.19 -1.04
CA ARG A 63 0.10 -3.68 -1.93
C ARG A 63 0.21 -5.18 -2.17
N ASN A 64 1.40 -5.74 -1.97
CA ASN A 64 1.73 -7.14 -2.25
C ASN A 64 2.43 -7.73 -1.02
N LEU A 65 2.29 -9.04 -0.79
CA LEU A 65 3.11 -9.74 0.21
C LEU A 65 4.61 -9.63 -0.09
N LYS A 66 4.99 -9.51 -1.37
CA LYS A 66 6.39 -9.31 -1.78
C LYS A 66 6.97 -8.02 -1.20
N ASP A 67 6.21 -6.93 -1.19
CA ASP A 67 6.67 -5.64 -0.67
C ASP A 67 7.01 -5.74 0.82
N TYR A 68 6.21 -6.51 1.56
CA TYR A 68 6.44 -6.79 2.97
C TYR A 68 7.77 -7.51 3.16
N VAL A 69 7.99 -8.60 2.42
CA VAL A 69 9.23 -9.38 2.50
C VAL A 69 10.45 -8.54 2.13
N THR A 70 10.37 -7.73 1.06
CA THR A 70 11.48 -6.87 0.63
C THR A 70 11.87 -5.86 1.70
N LEU A 71 10.89 -5.21 2.35
CA LEU A 71 11.19 -4.25 3.42
C LEU A 71 11.68 -4.93 4.72
N ASP A 72 11.17 -6.12 5.01
CA ASP A 72 11.63 -6.94 6.15
C ASP A 72 13.09 -7.37 5.97
N GLU A 73 13.48 -7.81 4.77
CA GLU A 73 14.87 -8.17 4.42
C GLU A 73 15.84 -6.98 4.51
N LEU A 74 15.37 -5.76 4.24
CA LEU A 74 16.17 -4.54 4.36
C LEU A 74 16.40 -4.10 5.83
N GLY A 75 15.62 -4.64 6.76
CA GLY A 75 15.73 -4.33 8.20
C GLY A 75 15.46 -2.86 8.51
N VAL A 76 14.51 -2.23 7.80
CA VAL A 76 14.14 -0.82 8.01
C VAL A 76 13.14 -0.67 9.15
N ILE A 77 13.22 0.46 9.86
CA ILE A 77 12.26 0.88 10.88
C ILE A 77 11.12 1.64 10.18
N ILE A 78 9.88 1.26 10.41
CA ILE A 78 8.72 1.81 9.70
C ILE A 78 7.77 2.46 10.71
N HIS A 79 7.53 3.76 10.56
CA HIS A 79 6.59 4.52 11.36
C HIS A 79 5.27 4.71 10.58
N PHE A 80 4.20 4.12 11.10
CA PHE A 80 2.83 4.29 10.61
C PHE A 80 2.15 5.44 11.35
N VAL A 81 2.19 6.64 10.77
CA VAL A 81 1.80 7.89 11.44
C VAL A 81 0.34 7.90 11.89
N LYS A 82 -0.60 7.37 11.10
CA LYS A 82 -2.03 7.33 11.49
C LYS A 82 -2.39 6.17 12.41
N GLU A 83 -1.60 5.11 12.39
CA GLU A 83 -1.83 3.92 13.21
C GLU A 83 -1.10 4.00 14.56
N ASN A 84 -0.27 5.05 14.74
CA ASN A 84 0.60 5.27 15.89
C ASN A 84 1.39 4.00 16.26
N PHE A 85 1.90 3.33 15.22
CA PHE A 85 2.59 2.05 15.31
C PHE A 85 3.97 2.19 14.66
N VAL A 86 4.98 1.64 15.32
CA VAL A 86 6.35 1.60 14.80
C VAL A 86 6.75 0.15 14.71
N LEU A 87 7.16 -0.27 13.52
CA LEU A 87 7.74 -1.58 13.28
C LEU A 87 9.25 -1.44 13.21
N SER A 88 9.97 -2.10 14.10
CA SER A 88 11.43 -2.24 14.03
C SER A 88 11.82 -3.73 13.97
N PRO A 89 13.00 -4.06 13.41
CA PRO A 89 13.51 -5.44 13.45
C PRO A 89 13.67 -5.99 14.88
N ASP A 90 13.92 -5.11 15.84
CA ASP A 90 14.07 -5.43 17.27
C ASP A 90 12.74 -5.40 18.05
N SER A 91 11.61 -5.18 17.37
CA SER A 91 10.29 -5.15 18.01
C SER A 91 9.92 -6.51 18.58
N HIS A 92 8.99 -6.53 19.55
CA HIS A 92 8.61 -7.77 20.21
C HIS A 92 8.00 -8.75 19.20
N THR A 93 8.27 -10.06 19.32
CA THR A 93 7.74 -11.07 18.37
C THR A 93 6.22 -11.02 18.22
N SER A 94 5.49 -10.66 19.28
CA SER A 94 4.04 -10.44 19.22
C SER A 94 3.64 -9.26 18.34
N GLU A 95 4.44 -8.19 18.31
CA GLU A 95 4.19 -7.01 17.48
C GLU A 95 4.45 -7.31 16.01
N LEU A 96 5.54 -8.02 15.69
CA LEU A 96 5.80 -8.55 14.35
C LEU A 96 4.66 -9.47 13.88
N PHE A 97 4.20 -10.37 14.75
CA PHE A 97 3.09 -11.28 14.44
C PHE A 97 1.78 -10.51 14.17
N MET A 98 1.43 -9.57 15.04
CA MET A 98 0.24 -8.73 14.87
C MET A 98 0.31 -7.88 13.60
N HIS A 99 1.50 -7.37 13.27
CA HIS A 99 1.72 -6.64 12.02
C HIS A 99 1.54 -7.54 10.80
N GLY A 100 2.10 -8.75 10.82
CA GLY A 100 1.87 -9.75 9.77
C GLY A 100 0.39 -10.07 9.56
N ILE A 101 -0.38 -10.22 10.66
CA ILE A 101 -1.84 -10.39 10.58
C ILE A 101 -2.51 -9.17 9.93
N LYS A 102 -2.15 -7.94 10.32
CA LYS A 102 -2.71 -6.72 9.73
C LYS A 102 -2.47 -6.63 8.23
N VAL A 103 -1.27 -6.98 7.76
CA VAL A 103 -0.94 -7.03 6.33
C VAL A 103 -1.83 -8.04 5.61
N LEU A 104 -2.01 -9.24 6.17
CA LEU A 104 -2.88 -10.26 5.58
C LEU A 104 -4.36 -9.83 5.55
N MET A 105 -4.85 -9.19 6.62
CA MET A 105 -6.23 -8.68 6.68
C MET A 105 -6.46 -7.57 5.64
N ALA A 106 -5.52 -6.63 5.49
CA ALA A 106 -5.62 -5.57 4.49
C ALA A 106 -5.69 -6.15 3.07
N ARG A 107 -4.88 -7.18 2.79
CA ARG A 107 -4.92 -7.88 1.50
C ARG A 107 -6.25 -8.60 1.28
N GLN A 108 -6.74 -9.34 2.27
CA GLN A 108 -8.02 -10.04 2.19
C GLN A 108 -9.17 -9.07 1.89
N TYR A 109 -9.14 -7.87 2.48
CA TYR A 109 -10.15 -6.84 2.22
C TYR A 109 -10.18 -6.41 0.74
N VAL A 110 -9.01 -6.12 0.16
CA VAL A 110 -8.89 -5.72 -1.26
C VAL A 110 -9.32 -6.86 -2.19
N ASP A 111 -8.87 -8.08 -1.90
CA ASP A 111 -9.23 -9.26 -2.68
C ASP A 111 -10.74 -9.54 -2.63
N ASN A 112 -11.35 -9.45 -1.44
CA ASN A 112 -12.80 -9.62 -1.28
C ASN A 112 -13.60 -8.56 -2.04
N LEU A 113 -13.18 -7.29 -2.00
CA LEU A 113 -13.82 -6.22 -2.77
C LEU A 113 -13.77 -6.50 -4.28
N SER A 114 -12.63 -6.98 -4.78
CA SER A 114 -12.46 -7.38 -6.18
C SER A 114 -13.39 -8.52 -6.57
N GLU A 115 -13.55 -9.52 -5.70
CA GLU A 115 -14.50 -10.63 -5.90
C GLU A 115 -15.95 -10.16 -5.92
N GLU A 116 -16.35 -9.30 -4.98
CA GLU A 116 -17.71 -8.75 -4.91
C GLU A 116 -18.06 -7.94 -6.17
N VAL A 117 -17.13 -7.11 -6.65
CA VAL A 117 -17.32 -6.35 -7.91
C VAL A 117 -17.51 -7.31 -9.09
N LYS A 118 -16.71 -8.37 -9.20
CA LYS A 118 -16.84 -9.37 -10.27
C LYS A 118 -18.16 -10.13 -10.19
N LYS A 119 -18.60 -10.53 -8.99
CA LYS A 119 -19.89 -11.19 -8.76
C LYS A 119 -21.04 -10.27 -9.19
N GLY A 120 -21.02 -9.00 -8.80
CA GLY A 120 -22.04 -8.02 -9.21
C GLY A 120 -22.05 -7.76 -10.73
N MET A 121 -20.89 -7.76 -11.39
CA MET A 121 -20.79 -7.67 -12.84
C MET A 121 -21.37 -8.92 -13.52
N LEU A 122 -21.07 -10.11 -13.01
CA LEU A 122 -21.58 -11.37 -13.55
C LEU A 122 -23.11 -11.44 -13.42
N GLU A 123 -23.65 -11.08 -12.25
CA GLU A 123 -25.09 -11.08 -11.99
C GLU A 123 -25.83 -10.12 -12.94
N LYS A 124 -25.26 -8.93 -13.21
CA LYS A 124 -25.81 -8.00 -14.21
C LYS A 124 -25.86 -8.65 -15.60
N ALA A 125 -24.77 -9.30 -16.02
CA ALA A 125 -24.71 -9.96 -17.32
C ALA A 125 -25.72 -11.11 -17.44
N GLU A 126 -25.89 -11.92 -16.38
CA GLU A 126 -26.89 -13.00 -16.33
C GLU A 126 -28.33 -12.47 -16.43
N GLN A 127 -28.60 -11.28 -15.88
CA GLN A 127 -29.88 -10.58 -15.99
C GLN A 127 -30.07 -9.85 -17.33
N GLY A 128 -29.11 -9.97 -18.26
CA GLY A 128 -29.14 -9.28 -19.56
C GLY A 128 -28.83 -7.77 -19.46
N ILE A 129 -28.33 -7.30 -18.32
CA ILE A 129 -27.93 -5.91 -18.07
C ILE A 129 -26.46 -5.74 -18.43
N TRP A 130 -26.11 -4.68 -19.15
CA TRP A 130 -24.71 -4.38 -19.47
C TRP A 130 -23.93 -4.08 -18.17
N PRO A 131 -22.88 -4.87 -17.84
CA PRO A 131 -22.27 -4.83 -16.51
C PRO A 131 -21.27 -3.67 -16.31
N SER A 132 -20.89 -2.99 -17.38
CA SER A 132 -19.86 -1.93 -17.37
C SER A 132 -20.37 -0.61 -17.98
N LYS A 133 -19.46 0.27 -18.38
CA LYS A 133 -19.82 1.53 -19.05
C LYS A 133 -20.36 1.23 -20.45
N ALA A 134 -21.45 1.89 -20.85
CA ALA A 134 -21.94 1.81 -22.22
C ALA A 134 -20.83 2.17 -23.22
N PRO A 135 -20.71 1.42 -24.33
CA PRO A 135 -19.79 1.76 -25.40
C PRO A 135 -20.12 3.14 -26.00
N LEU A 136 -19.14 3.74 -26.67
CA LEU A 136 -19.32 5.01 -27.39
C LEU A 136 -20.52 4.93 -28.34
N GLY A 137 -21.37 5.96 -28.30
CA GLY A 137 -22.62 6.00 -29.08
C GLY A 137 -23.85 5.43 -28.36
N TYR A 138 -23.69 4.84 -27.17
CA TYR A 138 -24.78 4.33 -26.34
C TYR A 138 -24.79 5.00 -24.97
N LEU A 139 -25.97 5.12 -24.37
CA LEU A 139 -26.16 5.64 -23.02
C LEU A 139 -26.56 4.48 -22.10
N ASN A 140 -25.98 4.45 -20.89
CA ASN A 140 -26.52 3.60 -19.83
C ASN A 140 -27.91 4.12 -19.46
N VAL A 141 -28.92 3.26 -19.53
CA VAL A 141 -30.30 3.54 -19.14
C VAL A 141 -30.68 2.63 -17.98
N GLU A 142 -31.51 3.10 -17.06
CA GLU A 142 -32.03 2.27 -15.97
C GLU A 142 -32.96 1.19 -16.54
N GLY A 143 -32.74 -0.07 -16.15
CA GLY A 143 -33.62 -1.16 -16.53
C GLY A 143 -35.00 -1.06 -15.84
N PRO A 144 -35.99 -1.86 -16.26
CA PRO A 144 -37.35 -1.86 -15.70
C PRO A 144 -37.42 -2.12 -14.17
N ASN A 145 -36.34 -2.65 -13.58
CA ASN A 145 -36.20 -2.87 -12.14
C ASN A 145 -35.39 -1.78 -11.39
N LYS A 146 -35.13 -0.62 -12.01
CA LYS A 146 -34.27 0.46 -11.46
C LYS A 146 -32.85 0.01 -11.09
N LYS A 147 -32.29 -0.93 -11.86
CA LYS A 147 -30.89 -1.38 -11.79
C LYS A 147 -30.17 -1.09 -13.10
#